data_AF-A0A1F6KK74-F1
#
_entry.id   AF-A0A1F6KK74-F1
#
_cell.length_a   1.000
_cell.length_b   1.000
_cell.length_c   1.000
_cell.angle_alpha   90.00
_cell.angle_beta   90.00
_cell.angle_gamma   90.00
#
_symmetry.space_group_name_H-M   'P 1'
#
loop_
_entity.id
_entity.type
_entity.pdbx_description
1 polymer ?
#
loop_
_entity_poly.entity_id
_entity_poly.type
_entity_poly.pdbx_seq_one_letter_code
_entity_poly.pdbx_strand_id
1 'polypeptide(L)'
;MAITKEDKKQEEQRLHIAVVRQMLTLATSGFGLVAALAWNNLIQEFVNNYIKKYLPDSAGIISLLIYALVITAFAVLVTIQLSKLLRKLEALQNDSKKS
;
A
#
# COMPACT_ATOMS: atom_id res chain seq x y z
N MET A 1 17.97 43.50 -10.08
CA MET A 1 18.41 42.51 -9.07
C MET A 1 18.97 41.32 -9.83
N ALA A 2 20.27 41.02 -9.70
CA ALA A 2 20.92 39.94 -10.46
C ALA A 2 20.86 38.63 -9.65
N ILE A 3 20.46 37.54 -10.30
CA ILE A 3 20.41 36.19 -9.68
C ILE A 3 21.84 35.72 -9.42
N THR A 4 22.14 35.35 -8.18
CA THR A 4 23.48 34.92 -7.75
C THR A 4 23.74 33.45 -8.10
N LYS A 5 25.01 33.02 -8.09
CA LYS A 5 25.37 31.61 -8.32
C LYS A 5 24.69 30.66 -7.32
N GLU A 6 24.49 31.13 -6.09
CA GLU A 6 23.82 30.36 -5.04
C GLU A 6 22.33 30.17 -5.35
N ASP A 7 21.65 31.17 -5.90
CA ASP A 7 20.25 31.07 -6.30
C ASP A 7 20.04 30.00 -7.39
N LYS A 8 20.94 29.95 -8.39
CA LYS A 8 20.88 28.93 -9.45
C LYS A 8 21.09 27.51 -8.93
N LYS A 9 22.03 27.32 -8.00
CA LYS A 9 22.32 26.01 -7.38
C LYS A 9 21.14 25.52 -6.55
N GLN A 10 20.48 26.41 -5.82
CA GLN A 10 19.28 26.07 -5.05
C GLN A 10 18.10 25.72 -5.96
N GLU A 11 17.93 26.42 -7.08
CA GLU A 11 16.90 26.13 -8.07
C GLU A 11 17.09 24.74 -8.69
N GLU A 12 18.31 24.40 -9.12
CA GLU A 12 18.62 23.06 -9.60
C GLU A 12 18.30 21.98 -8.56
N GLN A 13 18.72 22.17 -7.30
CA GLN A 13 18.42 21.19 -6.25
C GLN A 13 16.91 21.01 -6.02
N ARG A 14 16.15 22.11 -6.02
CA ARG A 14 14.68 22.07 -5.91
C ARG A 14 14.06 21.30 -7.07
N LEU A 15 14.55 21.49 -8.30
CA LEU A 15 14.10 20.76 -9.48
C LEU A 15 14.38 19.26 -9.36
N HIS A 16 15.60 18.86 -8.97
CA HIS A 16 15.93 17.43 -8.76
C HIS A 16 15.04 16.80 -7.69
N ILE A 17 14.84 17.48 -6.56
CA ILE A 17 13.94 17.02 -5.49
C ILE A 17 12.52 16.86 -6.01
N ALA A 18 12.01 17.82 -6.80
CA ALA A 18 10.67 17.76 -7.37
C ALA A 18 10.50 16.57 -8.33
N VAL A 19 11.49 16.32 -9.20
CA VAL A 19 11.49 15.19 -10.12
C VAL A 19 11.49 13.87 -9.36
N VAL A 20 12.38 13.69 -8.39
CA VAL A 20 12.45 12.46 -7.59
C VAL A 20 11.16 12.24 -6.81
N ARG A 21 10.56 13.29 -6.23
CA ARG A 21 9.26 13.20 -5.57
C ARG A 21 8.16 12.74 -6.53
N GLN A 22 8.12 13.30 -7.75
CA GLN A 22 7.14 12.91 -8.75
C GLN A 22 7.31 11.44 -9.18
N MET A 23 8.56 11.01 -9.41
CA MET A 23 8.88 9.62 -9.73
C MET A 23 8.46 8.67 -8.60
N LEU A 24 8.73 9.03 -7.34
CA LEU A 24 8.33 8.24 -6.18
C LEU A 24 6.81 8.09 -6.10
N THR A 25 6.06 9.17 -6.28
CA THR A 25 4.59 9.13 -6.31
C THR A 25 4.11 8.20 -7.42
N LEU A 26 4.62 8.37 -8.64
CA LEU A 26 4.20 7.59 -9.80
C LEU A 26 4.51 6.09 -9.63
N ALA A 27 5.72 5.77 -9.14
CA ALA A 27 6.14 4.41 -8.86
C ALA A 27 5.30 3.78 -7.74
N THR A 28 5.08 4.49 -6.63
CA THR A 28 4.31 3.99 -5.48
C THR A 28 2.85 3.77 -5.86
N SER A 29 2.24 4.69 -6.62
CA SER A 29 0.87 4.52 -7.13
C SER A 29 0.78 3.35 -8.11
N GLY A 30 1.72 3.24 -9.06
CA GLY A 30 1.75 2.13 -10.02
C GLY A 30 1.91 0.77 -9.33
N PHE A 31 2.86 0.65 -8.40
CA PHE A 31 3.04 -0.58 -7.62
C PHE A 31 1.89 -0.86 -6.66
N GLY A 32 1.22 0.17 -6.14
CA GLY A 32 0.01 0.00 -5.35
C GLY A 32 -1.10 -0.72 -6.12
N LEU A 33 -1.30 -0.35 -7.40
CA LEU A 33 -2.27 -1.03 -8.28
C LEU A 33 -1.86 -2.47 -8.57
N VAL A 34 -0.59 -2.71 -8.90
CA VAL A 34 -0.06 -4.05 -9.16
C VAL A 34 -0.17 -4.94 -7.92
N ALA A 35 0.17 -4.41 -6.74
CA ALA A 35 0.06 -5.12 -5.48
C ALA A 35 -1.39 -5.48 -5.16
N ALA A 36 -2.33 -4.56 -5.35
CA ALA A 36 -3.76 -4.82 -5.15
C ALA A 36 -4.26 -5.97 -6.05
N LEU A 37 -3.87 -5.97 -7.33
CA LEU A 37 -4.22 -7.03 -8.27
C LEU A 37 -3.58 -8.37 -7.89
N ALA A 38 -2.31 -8.37 -7.51
CA ALA A 38 -1.58 -9.57 -7.11
C ALA A 38 -2.20 -10.23 -5.87
N TRP A 39 -2.56 -9.45 -4.84
CA TRP A 39 -3.23 -9.98 -3.64
C TRP A 39 -4.62 -10.54 -3.97
N ASN A 40 -5.40 -9.85 -4.81
CA ASN A 40 -6.69 -10.36 -5.26
C ASN A 40 -6.54 -11.73 -5.95
N ASN A 41 -5.62 -11.83 -6.91
CA ASN A 41 -5.42 -13.08 -7.66
C ASN A 41 -4.91 -14.20 -6.75
N LEU A 42 -3.96 -13.91 -5.86
CA LEU A 42 -3.44 -14.87 -4.89
C LEU A 42 -4.56 -15.45 -4.02
N ILE A 43 -5.45 -14.61 -3.50
CA ILE A 43 -6.55 -15.06 -2.65
C ILE A 43 -7.54 -15.91 -3.47
N GLN A 44 -7.86 -15.51 -4.70
CA GLN A 44 -8.74 -16.27 -5.58
C GLN A 44 -8.15 -17.64 -5.92
N GLU A 45 -6.90 -17.71 -6.35
CA GLU A 45 -6.21 -18.97 -6.65
C GLU A 45 -6.07 -19.84 -5.41
N PHE A 46 -5.77 -19.25 -4.25
CA PHE A 46 -5.69 -19.98 -3.00
C PHE A 46 -7.04 -20.65 -2.66
N VAL A 47 -8.13 -19.91 -2.71
CA VAL A 47 -9.48 -20.45 -2.44
C VAL A 47 -9.85 -21.51 -3.49
N ASN A 48 -9.59 -21.24 -4.77
CA ASN A 48 -9.95 -22.17 -5.84
C ASN A 48 -9.13 -23.48 -5.79
N ASN A 49 -7.83 -23.41 -5.51
CA ASN A 49 -6.95 -24.58 -5.56
C ASN A 49 -6.98 -25.39 -4.25
N TYR A 50 -7.12 -24.71 -3.10
CA TYR A 50 -7.02 -25.35 -1.79
C TYR A 50 -8.35 -25.51 -1.08
N ILE A 51 -9.40 -24.75 -1.39
CA ILE A 51 -10.68 -24.85 -0.68
C ILE A 51 -11.73 -25.53 -1.54
N LYS A 52 -11.84 -25.15 -2.81
CA LYS A 52 -12.82 -25.72 -3.74
C LYS A 52 -12.64 -27.24 -3.96
N LYS A 53 -11.41 -27.74 -3.93
CA LYS A 53 -11.11 -29.18 -4.08
C LYS A 53 -11.73 -30.07 -2.99
N TYR A 54 -12.01 -29.50 -1.81
CA TYR A 54 -12.65 -30.22 -0.71
C TYR A 54 -14.17 -30.05 -0.67
N LEU A 55 -14.75 -29.32 -1.64
CA LEU A 55 -16.17 -29.04 -1.72
C LEU A 55 -16.80 -29.78 -2.92
N PRO A 56 -18.07 -30.24 -2.83
CA PRO A 56 -18.77 -30.84 -3.96
C PRO A 56 -18.94 -29.87 -5.13
N ASP A 57 -19.00 -30.35 -6.38
CA ASP A 57 -19.07 -29.52 -7.61
C ASP A 57 -20.25 -28.53 -7.65
N SER A 58 -21.31 -28.76 -6.89
CA SER A 58 -22.46 -27.86 -6.74
C SER A 58 -22.21 -26.67 -5.79
N ALA A 59 -21.03 -26.58 -5.16
CA ALA A 59 -20.71 -25.61 -4.11
C ALA A 59 -20.11 -24.29 -4.61
N GLY A 60 -20.35 -23.88 -5.87
CA GLY A 60 -19.81 -22.65 -6.44
C GLY A 60 -20.04 -21.41 -5.56
N ILE A 61 -21.24 -21.26 -4.99
CA ILE A 61 -21.60 -20.15 -4.08
C ILE A 61 -20.82 -20.20 -2.77
N ILE A 62 -20.56 -21.39 -2.23
CA ILE A 62 -19.78 -21.55 -0.98
C ILE A 62 -18.33 -21.11 -1.21
N SER A 63 -17.76 -21.37 -2.39
CA SER A 63 -16.41 -20.88 -2.72
C SER A 63 -16.32 -19.34 -2.75
N LEU A 64 -17.36 -18.67 -3.28
CA LEU A 64 -17.48 -17.21 -3.28
C LEU A 64 -17.65 -16.64 -1.86
N LEU A 65 -18.43 -17.31 -1.01
CA LEU A 65 -18.61 -16.92 0.39
C LEU A 65 -17.28 -16.99 1.15
N ILE A 66 -16.51 -18.06 0.96
CA ILE A 66 -15.21 -18.23 1.63
C ILE A 66 -14.21 -17.17 1.13
N TYR A 67 -14.16 -16.94 -0.19
CA TYR A 67 -13.37 -15.85 -0.76
C TYR A 67 -13.73 -14.50 -0.11
N ALA A 68 -15.02 -14.17 0.02
CA ALA A 68 -15.50 -12.94 0.64
C ALA A 68 -15.07 -12.83 2.12
N LEU A 69 -15.16 -13.91 2.90
CA LEU A 69 -14.72 -13.91 4.29
C LEU A 69 -13.19 -13.74 4.41
N VAL A 70 -12.42 -14.38 3.53
CA VAL A 70 -10.95 -14.27 3.53
C VAL A 70 -10.51 -12.84 3.18
N ILE A 71 -11.07 -12.23 2.13
CA ILE A 71 -10.71 -10.86 1.75
C ILE A 71 -11.11 -9.85 2.84
N THR A 72 -12.25 -10.03 3.50
CA THR A 72 -12.66 -9.18 4.63
C THR A 72 -11.72 -9.33 5.83
N ALA A 73 -11.38 -10.57 6.20
CA ALA A 73 -10.42 -10.82 7.29
C ALA A 73 -9.05 -10.19 6.96
N PHE A 74 -8.56 -10.36 5.73
CA PHE A 74 -7.32 -9.77 5.27
C PHE A 74 -7.36 -8.23 5.34
N ALA A 75 -8.45 -7.60 4.88
CA ALA A 75 -8.62 -6.15 4.94
C ALA A 75 -8.60 -5.62 6.38
N VAL A 76 -9.27 -6.30 7.32
CA VAL A 76 -9.26 -5.94 8.75
C VAL A 76 -7.85 -6.07 9.32
N LEU A 77 -7.15 -7.16 9.03
CA LEU A 77 -5.77 -7.38 9.49
C LEU A 77 -4.83 -6.27 9.00
N VAL A 78 -4.85 -5.95 7.71
CA VAL A 78 -4.04 -4.87 7.13
C VAL A 78 -4.39 -3.53 7.78
N THR A 79 -5.67 -3.21 7.95
CA THR A 79 -6.11 -1.95 8.55
C THR A 79 -5.62 -1.79 9.99
N ILE A 80 -5.67 -2.86 10.81
CA ILE A 80 -5.17 -2.83 12.19
C ILE A 80 -3.66 -2.61 12.21
N GLN A 81 -2.91 -3.26 11.32
CA GLN A 81 -1.45 -3.11 11.25
C GLN A 81 -1.05 -1.69 10.83
N LEU A 82 -1.74 -1.11 9.85
CA LEU A 82 -1.55 0.29 9.45
C LEU A 82 -1.90 1.26 10.59
N SER A 83 -2.99 1.01 11.30
CA SER A 83 -3.40 1.82 12.45
C SER A 83 -2.34 1.83 13.56
N LYS A 84 -1.74 0.66 13.85
CA LYS A 84 -0.63 0.56 14.82
C LYS A 84 0.60 1.32 14.36
N LEU A 85 0.95 1.23 13.07
CA LEU A 85 2.09 1.94 12.51
C LEU A 85 1.89 3.46 12.61
N LEU A 86 0.70 3.96 12.27
CA LEU A 86 0.35 5.37 12.36
C LEU A 86 0.52 5.90 13.79
N ARG A 87 -0.06 5.20 14.78
CA ARG A 87 0.09 5.56 16.20
C ARG A 87 1.55 5.63 16.66
N LYS A 88 2.40 4.73 16.17
CA LYS A 88 3.83 4.72 16.49
C LYS A 88 4.54 5.94 15.90
N LEU A 89 4.23 6.30 14.65
CA LEU A 89 4.81 7.48 13.99
C LEU A 89 4.37 8.78 14.68
N GLU A 90 3.09 8.88 15.09
CA GLU A 90 2.57 10.03 15.84
C GLU A 90 3.26 10.19 17.20
N ALA A 91 3.49 9.10 17.94
CA ALA A 91 4.20 9.13 19.21
C ALA A 91 5.63 9.67 19.07
N LEU A 92 6.38 9.20 18.06
CA LEU A 92 7.74 9.69 17.75
C LEU A 92 7.77 11.18 17.41
N GLN A 93 6.72 11.68 16.75
CA GLN A 93 6.61 13.10 16.42
C GLN A 93 6.26 13.96 17.64
N ASN A 94 5.49 13.42 18.59
CA ASN A 94 5.11 14.14 19.81
C ASN A 94 6.28 14.24 20.81
N ASP A 95 7.12 13.21 20.90
CA ASP A 95 8.31 13.22 21.77
C ASP A 95 9.37 14.22 21.28
N SER A 96 9.56 14.34 19.96
CA SER A 96 10.50 15.31 19.36
C SER A 96 10.05 16.78 19.46
N LYS A 97 8.76 17.04 19.72
CA LYS A 97 8.24 18.40 19.98
C LYS A 97 8.29 18.81 21.45
N LYS A 98 8.55 17.88 22.37
CA LYS A 98 8.53 18.12 23.83
C LYS A 98 9.94 18.31 24.44
N SER A 99 10.98 17.98 23.70
CA SER A 99 12.39 18.26 24.04
C SER A 99 12.87 19.55 23.36
#